data_AF-A0A1I6GRP2-F1
#
_entry.id   AF-A0A1I6GRP2-F1
#
_cell.length_a   1.000
_cell.length_b   1.000
_cell.length_c   1.000
_cell.angle_alpha   90.00
_cell.angle_beta   90.00
_cell.angle_gamma   90.00
#
_symmetry.space_group_name_H-M   'P 1'
#
loop_
_entity.id
_entity.type
_entity.pdbx_description
1 polymer ?
#
loop_
_entity_poly.entity_id
_entity_poly.type
_entity_poly.pdbx_seq_one_letter_code
_entity_poly.pdbx_strand_id
1 'polypeptide(L)'
;MTLRLAFHALRAAWIGLILFIASWVWLVPATPMEREALSAPFSNARPAGLSAMRIARAMVHFAPERAAQLLSDSSNGEISPRLAGMILRQVAAGNAGPPAPENGPAAIGDDIDGPRFISVD
;
A
#
# COMPACT_ATOMS: atom_id res chain seq x y z
N MET A 1 44.12 -10.62 6.80
CA MET A 1 43.02 -11.59 7.06
C MET A 1 41.67 -10.90 7.37
N THR A 2 41.44 -9.67 6.90
CA THR A 2 40.32 -8.82 7.35
C THR A 2 39.26 -8.58 6.27
N LEU A 3 39.65 -8.47 5.00
CA LEU A 3 38.72 -8.15 3.91
C LEU A 3 37.71 -9.27 3.62
N ARG A 4 38.16 -10.54 3.63
CA ARG A 4 37.27 -11.70 3.47
C ARG A 4 36.23 -11.77 4.58
N LEU A 5 36.65 -11.57 5.83
CA LEU A 5 35.75 -11.55 6.99
C LEU A 5 34.72 -10.42 6.85
N ALA A 6 35.16 -9.21 6.50
CA ALA A 6 34.29 -8.06 6.29
C ALA A 6 33.25 -8.32 5.17
N PHE A 7 33.69 -8.90 4.05
CA PHE A 7 32.78 -9.27 2.96
C PHE A 7 31.73 -10.30 3.40
N HIS A 8 32.15 -11.35 4.12
CA HIS A 8 31.21 -12.36 4.62
C HIS A 8 30.26 -11.81 5.67
N ALA A 9 30.73 -10.94 6.57
CA ALA A 9 29.90 -10.27 7.56
C ALA A 9 28.84 -9.37 6.91
N LEU A 10 29.24 -8.56 5.93
CA LEU A 10 28.31 -7.71 5.18
C LEU A 10 27.27 -8.55 4.43
N ARG A 11 27.70 -9.62 3.76
CA ARG A 11 26.81 -10.53 3.05
C ARG A 11 25.83 -11.21 4.01
N ALA A 12 26.30 -11.67 5.17
CA ALA A 12 25.45 -12.29 6.19
C ALA A 12 24.43 -11.29 6.75
N ALA A 13 24.85 -10.05 7.02
CA ALA A 13 23.95 -8.97 7.45
C ALA A 13 22.88 -8.68 6.40
N TRP A 14 23.25 -8.63 5.11
CA TRP A 14 22.31 -8.40 4.02
C TRP A 14 21.28 -9.53 3.89
N ILE A 15 21.74 -10.78 3.94
CA ILE A 15 20.85 -11.95 3.92
C ILE A 15 19.92 -11.94 5.14
N GLY A 16 20.46 -11.65 6.33
CA GLY A 16 19.67 -11.54 7.55
C GLY A 16 18.59 -10.46 7.47
N LEU A 17 18.93 -9.30 6.91
CA LEU A 17 17.97 -8.22 6.68
C LEU A 17 16.85 -8.62 5.72
N ILE A 18 17.18 -9.28 4.61
CA ILE A 18 16.19 -9.78 3.65
C ILE A 18 15.25 -10.78 4.32
N LEU A 19 15.80 -11.74 5.06
CA LEU A 19 15.01 -12.75 5.78
C LEU A 19 14.13 -12.12 6.85
N PHE A 20 14.64 -11.13 7.57
CA PHE A 20 13.89 -10.39 8.57
C PHE A 20 12.68 -9.67 7.95
N ILE A 21 12.88 -8.93 6.86
CA ILE A 21 11.81 -8.21 6.16
C ILE A 21 10.79 -9.20 5.58
N ALA A 22 11.25 -10.26 4.92
CA ALA A 22 10.35 -11.29 4.38
C ALA A 22 9.52 -11.95 5.48
N SER A 23 10.15 -12.30 6.61
CA SER A 23 9.45 -12.88 7.75
C SER A 23 8.42 -11.91 8.33
N TRP A 24 8.76 -10.63 8.49
CA TRP A 24 7.83 -9.61 8.96
C TRP A 24 6.61 -9.45 8.05
N VAL A 25 6.80 -9.42 6.72
CA VAL A 25 5.70 -9.29 5.76
C VAL A 25 4.78 -10.52 5.81
N TRP A 26 5.33 -11.73 5.91
CA TRP A 26 4.57 -12.98 5.74
C TRP A 26 4.06 -13.60 7.04
N LEU A 27 4.82 -13.53 8.14
CA LEU A 27 4.49 -14.24 9.38
C LEU A 27 3.68 -13.37 10.34
N VAL A 28 3.97 -12.06 10.43
CA VAL A 28 3.35 -11.17 11.43
C VAL A 28 1.89 -10.88 11.06
N PRO A 29 0.91 -11.16 11.95
CA PRO A 29 -0.50 -10.88 11.68
C PRO A 29 -0.77 -9.38 11.55
N ALA A 30 -1.93 -9.01 11.01
CA ALA A 30 -2.32 -7.61 10.87
C ALA A 30 -2.56 -6.95 12.23
N THR A 31 -1.94 -5.79 12.45
CA THR A 31 -2.23 -4.91 13.60
C THR A 31 -3.65 -4.32 13.48
N PRO A 32 -4.24 -3.76 14.55
CA PRO A 32 -5.56 -3.12 14.48
C PRO A 32 -5.64 -2.01 13.42
N MET A 33 -4.63 -1.13 13.36
CA MET A 33 -4.55 -0.05 12.37
C MET A 33 -4.46 -0.57 10.93
N GLU A 34 -3.69 -1.64 10.71
CA GLU A 34 -3.57 -2.25 9.39
C GLU A 34 -4.88 -2.91 8.93
N ARG A 35 -5.67 -3.44 9.88
CA ARG A 35 -6.99 -4.00 9.58
C ARG A 35 -8.00 -2.91 9.25
N GLU A 36 -7.98 -1.81 9.99
CA GLU A 36 -8.82 -0.64 9.72
C GLU A 36 -8.51 -0.04 8.35
N ALA A 37 -7.23 0.12 8.00
CA ALA A 37 -6.81 0.63 6.70
C ALA A 37 -7.22 -0.26 5.52
N LEU A 38 -7.40 -1.57 5.76
CA LEU A 38 -7.84 -2.55 4.76
C LEU A 38 -9.34 -2.86 4.84
N SER A 39 -10.09 -2.14 5.69
CA SER A 39 -11.51 -2.39 5.95
C SER A 39 -11.83 -3.88 6.23
N ALA A 40 -10.90 -4.56 6.91
CA ALA A 40 -10.96 -6.00 7.09
C ALA A 40 -11.68 -6.41 8.39
N PRO A 41 -12.48 -7.48 8.40
CA PRO A 41 -13.14 -7.97 9.60
C PRO A 41 -12.12 -8.46 10.64
N PHE A 42 -12.41 -8.24 11.93
CA PHE A 42 -11.52 -8.57 13.05
C PHE A 42 -11.12 -10.05 13.13
N SER A 43 -11.96 -10.95 12.61
CA SER A 43 -11.71 -12.39 12.55
C SER A 43 -10.62 -12.79 11.55
N ASN A 44 -10.27 -11.90 10.60
CA ASN A 44 -9.26 -12.20 9.61
C ASN A 44 -7.88 -11.71 10.06
N ALA A 45 -7.03 -12.65 10.49
CA ALA A 45 -5.67 -12.37 10.93
C ALA A 45 -4.73 -11.92 9.78
N ARG A 46 -5.05 -12.27 8.53
CA ARG A 46 -4.30 -11.88 7.33
C ARG A 46 -5.26 -11.44 6.21
N PRO A 47 -5.71 -10.18 6.23
CA PRO A 47 -6.53 -9.63 5.16
C PRO A 47 -5.78 -9.60 3.83
N ALA A 48 -6.55 -9.73 2.74
CA ALA A 48 -6.04 -9.51 1.40
C ALA A 48 -5.46 -8.09 1.30
N GLY A 49 -4.32 -7.96 0.60
CA GLY A 49 -3.65 -6.66 0.45
C GLY A 49 -2.72 -6.26 1.60
N LEU A 50 -2.64 -7.00 2.72
CA LEU A 50 -1.72 -6.70 3.83
C LEU A 50 -0.26 -6.62 3.39
N SER A 51 0.20 -7.60 2.61
CA SER A 51 1.57 -7.63 2.10
C SER A 51 1.84 -6.46 1.17
N ALA A 52 0.93 -6.18 0.23
CA ALA A 52 1.05 -5.06 -0.70
C ALA A 52 1.08 -3.72 0.04
N MET A 53 0.22 -3.52 1.04
CA MET A 53 0.20 -2.32 1.87
C MET A 53 1.49 -2.13 2.66
N ARG A 54 2.00 -3.20 3.30
CA ARG A 54 3.28 -3.15 4.04
C ARG A 54 4.46 -2.82 3.13
N ILE A 55 4.50 -3.43 1.95
CA ILE A 55 5.52 -3.16 0.93
C ILE A 55 5.42 -1.71 0.46
N ALA A 56 4.21 -1.22 0.15
CA ALA A 56 3.99 0.15 -0.26
C ALA A 56 4.43 1.14 0.83
N ARG A 57 4.06 0.90 2.09
CA ARG A 57 4.49 1.70 3.24
C ARG A 57 6.00 1.72 3.39
N ALA A 58 6.66 0.57 3.26
CA ALA A 58 8.11 0.48 3.32
C ALA A 58 8.76 1.26 2.16
N MET A 59 8.23 1.12 0.94
CA MET A 59 8.72 1.84 -0.24
C MET A 59 8.60 3.36 -0.10
N VAL A 60 7.46 3.85 0.40
CA VAL A 60 7.25 5.29 0.64
C VAL A 60 8.24 5.82 1.69
N HIS A 61 8.60 5.01 2.68
CA HIS A 61 9.52 5.41 3.74
C HIS A 61 10.99 5.37 3.32
N PHE A 62 11.43 4.27 2.68
CA PHE A 62 12.85 4.04 2.38
C PHE A 62 13.27 4.50 0.98
N ALA A 63 12.35 4.59 0.03
CA ALA A 63 12.63 4.94 -1.36
C ALA A 63 11.52 5.84 -1.95
N PRO A 64 11.29 7.04 -1.37
CA PRO A 64 10.15 7.89 -1.73
C PRO A 64 10.16 8.31 -3.21
N GLU A 65 11.32 8.55 -3.81
CA GLU A 65 11.44 8.89 -5.23
C GLU A 65 11.00 7.72 -6.12
N ARG A 66 11.37 6.50 -5.75
CA ARG A 66 10.96 5.28 -6.47
C ARG A 66 9.47 5.01 -6.29
N ALA A 67 8.94 5.22 -5.09
CA ALA A 67 7.50 5.08 -4.84
C ALA A 67 6.70 6.08 -5.70
N ALA A 68 7.17 7.32 -5.82
CA ALA A 68 6.53 8.33 -6.65
C ALA A 68 6.58 8.00 -8.15
N GLN A 69 7.70 7.46 -8.63
CA GLN A 69 7.82 6.96 -10.01
C GLN A 69 6.85 5.81 -10.27
N LEU A 70 6.82 4.81 -9.39
CA LEU A 70 5.91 3.67 -9.52
C LEU A 70 4.43 4.10 -9.51
N LEU A 71 4.06 5.08 -8.68
CA LEU A 71 2.71 5.62 -8.65
C LEU A 71 2.37 6.34 -9.96
N SER A 72 3.28 7.18 -10.47
CA SER A 72 3.16 7.81 -11.78
C SER A 72 2.99 6.77 -12.90
N ASP A 73 3.84 5.76 -12.93
CA ASP A 73 3.80 4.69 -13.93
C ASP A 73 2.48 3.90 -13.85
N SER A 74 2.01 3.59 -12.64
CA SER A 74 0.72 2.90 -12.44
C SER A 74 -0.50 3.71 -12.88
N SER A 75 -0.38 5.04 -12.89
CA SER A 75 -1.40 5.96 -13.41
C SER A 75 -1.29 6.20 -14.92
N ASN A 76 -0.44 5.46 -15.64
CA ASN A 76 -0.13 5.70 -17.05
C ASN A 76 0.31 7.15 -17.34
N GLY A 77 0.96 7.80 -16.37
CA GLY A 77 1.41 9.19 -16.48
C GLY A 77 0.34 10.26 -16.22
N GLU A 78 -0.89 9.90 -15.85
CA GLU A 78 -1.93 10.85 -15.44
C GLU A 78 -1.48 11.67 -14.21
N ILE A 79 -0.77 11.02 -13.29
CA ILE A 79 -0.13 11.67 -12.14
C ILE A 79 1.36 11.81 -12.43
N SER A 80 1.86 13.05 -12.55
CA SER A 80 3.31 13.27 -12.70
C SER A 80 4.09 12.75 -11.48
N PRO A 81 5.35 12.31 -11.63
CA PRO A 81 6.17 11.83 -10.50
C PRO A 81 6.33 12.88 -9.38
N ARG A 82 6.33 14.16 -9.73
CA ARG A 82 6.40 15.26 -8.75
C ARG A 82 5.12 15.36 -7.93
N LEU A 83 3.97 15.25 -8.58
CA LEU A 83 2.66 15.25 -7.91
C LEU A 83 2.48 14.00 -7.05
N ALA A 84 2.82 12.83 -7.58
CA ALA A 84 2.86 11.57 -6.85
C ALA A 84 3.71 11.68 -5.57
N GLY A 85 4.91 12.26 -5.68
CA GLY A 85 5.77 12.49 -4.52
C GLY A 85 5.18 13.45 -3.48
N MET A 86 4.44 14.48 -3.89
CA MET A 86 3.74 15.36 -2.96
C MET A 86 2.61 14.63 -2.23
N ILE A 87 1.79 13.86 -2.97
CA ILE A 87 0.69 13.06 -2.41
C ILE A 87 1.24 12.05 -1.40
N LEU A 88 2.27 11.29 -1.77
CA LEU A 88 2.87 10.28 -0.90
C LEU A 88 3.46 10.88 0.39
N ARG A 89 4.10 12.06 0.31
CA ARG A 89 4.59 12.78 1.49
C ARG A 89 3.44 13.26 2.40
N GLN A 90 2.35 13.73 1.81
CA GLN A 90 1.17 14.14 2.57
C GLN A 90 0.52 12.97 3.28
N VAL A 91 0.40 11.82 2.60
CA VAL A 91 -0.09 10.56 3.19
C VAL A 91 0.84 10.09 4.30
N ALA A 92 2.16 10.12 4.09
CA ALA A 92 3.14 9.73 5.11
C ALA A 92 3.13 10.65 6.33
N ALA A 93 2.76 11.92 6.17
CA ALA A 93 2.59 12.88 7.25
C ALA A 93 1.27 12.71 8.04
N GLY A 94 0.41 11.76 7.65
CA GLY A 94 -0.89 11.55 8.28
C GLY A 94 -2.00 12.48 7.78
N ASN A 95 -1.73 13.28 6.75
CA ASN A 95 -2.69 14.23 6.15
C ASN A 95 -3.44 13.61 4.96
N ALA A 96 -3.62 12.29 4.96
CA ALA A 96 -4.40 11.61 3.94
C ALA A 96 -5.87 12.05 4.06
N GLY A 97 -6.44 12.56 2.96
CA GLY A 97 -7.88 12.80 2.85
C GLY A 97 -8.69 11.51 3.08
N PRO A 98 -10.02 11.62 3.25
CA PRO A 98 -10.88 10.49 3.62
C PRO A 98 -10.65 9.28 2.70
N PRO A 99 -10.72 8.05 3.25
CA PRO A 99 -10.51 6.84 2.48
C PRO A 99 -11.42 6.84 1.26
N ALA A 100 -10.87 6.47 0.10
CA ALA A 100 -11.65 6.31 -1.12
C ALA A 100 -12.83 5.35 -0.83
N PRO A 101 -14.06 5.68 -1.26
CA PRO A 101 -15.21 4.82 -1.03
C PRO A 101 -14.96 3.44 -1.66
N GLU A 102 -15.40 2.40 -0.95
CA GLU A 102 -15.40 1.00 -1.38
C GLU A 102 -15.86 0.87 -2.85
N ASN A 103 -14.92 0.61 -3.76
CA ASN A 103 -15.28 -0.03 -5.02
C ASN A 103 -15.52 -1.52 -4.73
N GLY A 104 -16.76 -1.83 -4.33
CA GLY A 104 -17.27 -3.19 -4.23
C GLY A 104 -17.17 -3.95 -5.56
N PRO A 105 -17.21 -5.29 -5.53
CA PRO A 105 -16.99 -6.13 -6.71
C PRO A 105 -18.07 -5.91 -7.78
N ALA A 106 -17.65 -6.06 -9.04
CA ALA A 106 -18.45 -5.91 -10.25
C ALA A 106 -19.84 -6.56 -10.16
N ALA A 107 -20.89 -5.74 -10.08
CA ALA A 107 -22.22 -6.11 -10.50
C ALA A 107 -22.34 -5.80 -12.00
N ILE A 108 -21.96 -6.76 -12.85
CA ILE A 108 -22.60 -6.88 -14.16
C ILE A 108 -23.95 -7.54 -13.87
N GLY A 109 -24.89 -6.72 -13.43
CA GLY A 109 -26.30 -7.00 -13.31
C GLY A 109 -27.00 -5.92 -14.11
N ASP A 110 -27.47 -6.30 -15.29
CA ASP A 110 -28.33 -5.55 -16.17
C ASP A 110 -29.58 -5.09 -15.39
N ASP A 111 -29.65 -3.82 -15.00
CA ASP A 111 -30.92 -3.13 -14.75
C ASP A 111 -30.73 -1.61 -14.88
N ILE A 112 -31.15 -1.09 -16.03
CA ILE A 112 -31.32 0.35 -16.26
C ILE A 112 -32.62 0.77 -15.58
N ASP A 113 -32.56 1.39 -14.40
CA ASP A 113 -33.68 2.16 -13.85
C ASP A 113 -33.39 3.66 -14.04
N GLY A 114 -34.15 4.28 -14.94
CA GLY A 114 -34.00 5.67 -15.36
C GLY A 114 -34.40 6.69 -14.28
N PRO A 115 -34.21 8.01 -14.54
CA PRO A 115 -34.42 9.04 -13.54
C PRO A 115 -35.91 9.22 -13.20
N ARG A 116 -36.27 9.01 -11.92
CA ARG A 116 -37.57 9.40 -11.37
C ARG A 116 -37.54 10.86 -10.93
N PHE A 117 -38.26 11.71 -11.67
CA PHE A 117 -38.53 13.09 -11.29
C PHE A 117 -39.38 13.11 -10.01
N ILE A 118 -38.91 13.84 -8.99
CA ILE A 118 -39.67 14.09 -7.76
C ILE A 118 -40.58 15.29 -8.04
N SER A 119 -41.90 15.06 -8.06
CA SER A 119 -42.90 16.13 -8.06
C SER A 119 -42.96 16.77 -6.68
N VAL A 120 -42.90 18.09 -6.65
CA VAL A 120 -43.18 18.95 -5.48
C VAL A 120 -44.69 19.10 -5.35
N ASP A 121 -45.20 18.91 -4.13
CA ASP A 121 -46.45 19.51 -3.64
C ASP A 121 -46.14 20.29 -2.37
#